data_AF-A0A1Q5RI59-F1
#
_entry.id   AF-A0A1Q5RI59-F1
#
_cell.length_a   1.000
_cell.length_b   1.000
_cell.length_c   1.000
_cell.angle_alpha   90.00
_cell.angle_beta   90.00
_cell.angle_gamma   90.00
#
_symmetry.space_group_name_H-M   'P 1'
#
loop_
_entity.id
_entity.type
_entity.pdbx_description
1 polymer ?
#
loop_
_entity_poly.entity_id
_entity_poly.type
_entity_poly.pdbx_seq_one_letter_code
_entity_poly.pdbx_strand_id
1 'polypeptide(L)'
;MLPQFGTAVRKNPNKTLNKSLNADAGGSAPDKASVDAAWLVLEAANDLGDHAAIEACRRVIDAELNGTVAGSSDLDLVLGYFR
;
A
#
# COMPACT_ATOMS: atom_id res chain seq x y z
N MET A 1 49.79 26.19 -13.74
CA MET A 1 48.57 26.36 -12.92
C MET A 1 47.39 25.85 -13.75
N LEU A 2 46.74 24.76 -13.31
CA LEU A 2 45.50 24.25 -13.91
C LEU A 2 44.45 24.15 -12.78
N PRO A 3 43.22 24.64 -12.95
CA PRO A 3 42.14 24.37 -12.00
C PRO A 3 41.65 22.92 -12.18
N GLN A 4 41.58 22.15 -11.08
CA GLN A 4 40.92 20.84 -11.10
C GLN A 4 39.40 21.02 -10.92
N PHE A 5 38.62 20.42 -11.82
CA PHE A 5 37.18 20.27 -11.62
C PHE A 5 36.92 19.13 -10.64
N GLY A 6 36.47 19.46 -9.42
CA GLY A 6 36.11 18.48 -8.39
C GLY A 6 34.76 17.83 -8.67
N THR A 7 34.73 16.51 -8.80
CA THR A 7 33.52 15.73 -9.08
C THR A 7 32.78 15.25 -7.82
N ALA A 8 31.47 15.50 -7.80
CA ALA A 8 30.40 14.76 -7.13
C ALA A 8 30.50 14.41 -5.61
N VAL A 9 29.71 15.14 -4.82
CA VAL A 9 29.23 14.79 -3.46
C VAL A 9 27.67 14.71 -3.46
N ARG A 10 27.03 14.15 -2.42
CA ARG A 10 25.75 13.41 -2.55
C ARG A 10 24.90 13.40 -1.26
N LYS A 11 23.59 13.09 -1.37
CA LYS A 11 22.52 12.95 -0.30
C LYS A 11 21.81 14.27 0.11
N ASN A 12 20.51 14.34 0.47
CA ASN A 12 19.39 13.39 0.42
C ASN A 12 18.03 14.14 0.50
N PRO A 13 17.10 14.05 -0.47
CA PRO A 13 15.70 14.44 -0.27
C PRO A 13 14.89 13.21 0.19
N ASN A 14 14.87 12.96 1.50
CA ASN A 14 14.05 11.87 2.06
C ASN A 14 12.57 12.29 2.13
N LYS A 15 11.83 12.08 1.04
CA LYS A 15 10.37 11.89 1.07
C LYS A 15 9.94 11.02 -0.11
N THR A 16 10.29 9.73 -0.06
CA THR A 16 9.72 8.72 -0.96
C THR A 16 8.27 8.44 -0.54
N LEU A 17 7.37 9.30 -1.00
CA LEU A 17 5.92 9.18 -0.84
C LEU A 17 5.28 9.10 -2.23
N ASN A 18 5.75 8.09 -2.93
CA ASN A 18 5.35 7.60 -4.23
C ASN A 18 6.08 6.26 -4.39
N LYS A 19 5.71 5.33 -3.49
CA LYS A 19 5.81 3.90 -3.76
C LYS A 19 5.14 3.72 -5.13
N SER A 20 5.92 3.36 -6.16
CA SER A 20 5.37 3.21 -7.50
C SER A 20 4.21 2.23 -7.42
N LEU A 21 3.00 2.72 -7.68
CA LEU A 21 1.76 1.94 -7.75
C LEU A 21 1.82 1.08 -9.00
N ASN A 22 2.68 0.06 -8.92
CA ASN A 22 2.94 -0.85 -10.01
C ASN A 22 1.77 -1.83 -10.04
N ALA A 23 0.75 -1.47 -10.81
CA ALA A 23 -0.41 -2.30 -11.14
C ALA A 23 0.01 -3.49 -12.02
N ASP A 24 0.89 -4.34 -11.49
CA ASP A 24 1.12 -5.68 -12.00
C ASP A 24 0.10 -6.59 -11.33
N ALA A 25 -1.02 -6.79 -12.02
CA ALA A 25 -1.99 -7.85 -11.69
C ALA A 25 -1.41 -9.23 -12.06
N GLY A 26 -0.17 -9.50 -11.63
CA GLY A 26 0.55 -10.75 -11.79
C GLY A 26 0.31 -11.67 -10.60
N GLY A 27 -0.28 -12.84 -10.85
CA GLY A 27 -0.75 -13.73 -9.78
C GLY A 27 0.34 -14.14 -8.79
N SER A 28 0.20 -13.70 -7.54
CA SER A 28 1.00 -14.15 -6.40
C SER A 28 0.22 -13.95 -5.10
N ALA A 29 -0.28 -15.05 -4.53
CA ALA A 29 -1.00 -15.21 -3.26
C ALA A 29 -2.13 -14.17 -2.96
N PRO A 30 -3.39 -14.60 -2.75
CA PRO A 30 -4.51 -13.66 -2.56
C PRO A 30 -4.28 -12.64 -1.43
N ASP A 31 -3.53 -12.97 -0.37
CA ASP A 31 -3.13 -12.01 0.68
C ASP A 31 -2.44 -10.76 0.14
N LYS A 32 -1.42 -10.88 -0.72
CA LYS A 32 -0.65 -9.71 -1.19
C LYS A 32 -1.52 -8.74 -1.98
N ALA A 33 -2.26 -9.26 -2.96
CA ALA A 33 -3.16 -8.44 -3.78
C ALA A 33 -4.32 -7.84 -2.95
N SER A 34 -4.82 -8.56 -1.94
CA SER A 34 -5.88 -8.06 -1.06
C SER A 34 -5.38 -6.99 -0.10
N VAL A 35 -4.12 -7.05 0.33
CA VAL A 35 -3.50 -6.03 1.18
C VAL A 35 -3.21 -4.75 0.40
N ASP A 36 -2.66 -4.85 -0.83
CA ASP A 36 -2.52 -3.67 -1.71
C ASP A 36 -3.89 -3.03 -2.00
N ALA A 37 -4.94 -3.82 -2.24
CA ALA A 37 -6.31 -3.32 -2.34
C ALA A 37 -6.79 -2.67 -1.03
N ALA A 38 -6.50 -3.26 0.14
CA ALA A 38 -6.89 -2.71 1.44
C ALA A 38 -6.24 -1.35 1.72
N TRP A 39 -5.01 -1.08 1.26
CA TRP A 39 -4.42 0.26 1.37
C TRP A 39 -5.18 1.30 0.54
N LEU A 40 -5.55 0.97 -0.71
CA LEU A 40 -6.30 1.85 -1.60
C LEU A 40 -7.74 2.10 -1.09
N VAL A 41 -8.41 1.04 -0.62
CA VAL A 41 -9.76 1.14 -0.03
C VAL A 41 -9.71 1.93 1.28
N LEU A 42 -8.68 1.74 2.12
CA LEU A 42 -8.52 2.50 3.36
C LEU A 42 -8.43 4.00 3.10
N GLU A 43 -7.66 4.45 2.10
CA GLU A 43 -7.59 5.86 1.72
C GLU A 43 -8.96 6.39 1.27
N ALA A 44 -9.61 5.71 0.31
CA ALA A 44 -10.94 6.11 -0.17
C ALA A 44 -12.04 6.08 0.90
N ALA A 45 -11.97 5.16 1.85
CA ALA A 45 -12.91 5.04 2.96
C ALA A 45 -12.67 6.12 4.03
N ASN A 46 -11.42 6.57 4.24
CA ASN A 46 -11.13 7.73 5.09
C ASN A 46 -11.65 9.04 4.46
N ASP A 47 -11.52 9.21 3.13
CA ASP A 47 -12.05 10.37 2.41
C ASP A 47 -13.59 10.43 2.43
N LEU A 48 -14.26 9.26 2.38
CA LEU A 48 -15.72 9.15 2.44
C LEU A 48 -16.29 9.16 3.88
N GLY A 49 -15.49 8.77 4.88
CA GLY A 49 -15.94 8.55 6.26
C GLY A 49 -16.59 7.18 6.51
N ASP A 50 -16.33 6.17 5.67
CA ASP A 50 -16.85 4.81 5.87
C ASP A 50 -16.03 4.06 6.93
N HIS A 51 -16.46 4.19 8.18
CA HIS A 51 -15.85 3.50 9.31
C HIS A 51 -15.94 1.96 9.23
N ALA A 52 -16.91 1.38 8.52
CA ALA A 52 -17.01 -0.07 8.39
C ALA A 52 -15.92 -0.60 7.44
N ALA A 53 -15.73 0.07 6.30
CA ALA A 53 -14.65 -0.25 5.36
C ALA A 53 -13.25 0.04 5.96
N ILE A 54 -13.06 1.15 6.68
CA ILE A 54 -11.80 1.47 7.39
C ILE A 54 -11.39 0.32 8.33
N GLU A 55 -12.33 -0.17 9.15
CA GLU A 55 -12.03 -1.23 10.12
C GLU A 55 -11.81 -2.60 9.46
N ALA A 56 -12.49 -2.89 8.34
CA ALA A 56 -12.21 -4.09 7.54
C ALA A 56 -10.82 -4.04 6.91
N CYS A 57 -10.44 -2.93 6.28
CA CYS A 57 -9.10 -2.74 5.69
C CYS A 57 -8.00 -2.88 6.74
N ARG A 58 -8.20 -2.29 7.93
CA ARG A 58 -7.29 -2.44 9.07
C ARG A 58 -7.10 -3.90 9.47
N ARG A 59 -8.17 -4.69 9.53
CA ARG A 59 -8.07 -6.14 9.82
C ARG A 59 -7.32 -6.91 8.73
N VAL A 60 -7.50 -6.58 7.45
CA VAL A 60 -6.76 -7.22 6.35
C VAL A 60 -5.25 -6.89 6.43
N ILE A 61 -4.91 -5.62 6.66
CA ILE A 61 -3.52 -5.16 6.76
C ILE A 61 -2.85 -5.73 8.03
N ASP A 62 -3.53 -5.70 9.18
CA ASP A 62 -3.02 -6.25 10.44
C ASP A 62 -2.80 -7.77 10.34
N ALA A 63 -3.71 -8.50 9.69
CA ALA A 63 -3.56 -9.94 9.52
C ALA A 63 -2.24 -10.28 8.79
N GLU A 64 -1.97 -9.65 7.64
CA GLU A 64 -0.73 -9.81 6.87
C GLU A 64 0.51 -9.36 7.66
N LEU A 65 0.44 -8.24 8.39
CA LEU A 65 1.55 -7.77 9.22
C LEU A 65 1.90 -8.75 10.35
N ASN A 66 0.91 -9.49 10.87
CA ASN A 66 1.09 -10.57 11.83
C ASN A 66 1.40 -11.94 11.18
N GLY A 67 1.44 -12.04 9.85
CA GLY A 67 1.65 -13.30 9.12
C GLY A 67 0.46 -14.28 9.24
N THR A 68 -0.74 -13.76 9.41
CA THR A 68 -2.01 -14.48 9.55
C THR A 68 -2.94 -14.18 8.37
N VAL A 69 -3.91 -15.06 8.11
CA VAL A 69 -4.88 -14.87 7.01
C VAL A 69 -6.04 -14.00 7.48
N ALA A 70 -6.37 -12.98 6.69
CA ALA A 70 -7.48 -12.09 6.97
C ALA A 70 -8.86 -12.79 6.89
N GLY A 71 -9.85 -12.26 7.60
CA GLY A 71 -11.22 -12.79 7.57
C GLY A 71 -11.83 -12.71 6.17
N SER A 72 -12.46 -13.79 5.70
CA SER A 72 -13.03 -13.84 4.33
C SER A 72 -14.07 -12.75 4.07
N SER A 73 -14.81 -12.31 5.10
CA SER A 73 -15.75 -11.19 5.00
C SER A 73 -15.05 -9.83 4.86
N ASP A 74 -13.89 -9.65 5.50
CA ASP A 74 -13.10 -8.43 5.35
C ASP A 74 -12.44 -8.37 3.96
N LEU A 75 -11.96 -9.52 3.48
CA LEU A 75 -11.42 -9.67 2.13
C LEU A 75 -12.47 -9.40 1.05
N ASP A 76 -13.68 -9.96 1.16
CA ASP A 76 -14.76 -9.72 0.17
C ASP A 76 -15.21 -8.24 0.18
N LEU A 77 -15.26 -7.59 1.34
CA LEU A 77 -15.54 -6.16 1.45
C LEU A 77 -14.47 -5.32 0.75
N VAL A 78 -13.19 -5.58 1.02
CA VAL A 78 -12.06 -4.88 0.37
C VAL A 78 -12.04 -5.11 -1.15
N LEU A 79 -12.19 -6.35 -1.60
CA LEU A 79 -12.18 -6.72 -3.02
C LEU A 79 -13.48 -6.31 -3.76
N GLY A 80 -14.55 -6.00 -3.01
CA GLY A 80 -15.84 -5.54 -3.52
C GLY A 80 -16.04 -4.03 -3.49
N TYR A 81 -15.25 -3.27 -2.72
CA TYR A 81 -15.51 -1.85 -2.42
C TYR A 81 -15.61 -0.93 -3.65
N PHE A 82 -14.85 -1.22 -4.71
CA PHE A 82 -14.84 -0.44 -5.95
C PHE A 82 -15.62 -1.09 -7.12
N ARG A 83 -16.48 -2.09 -6.85
CA ARG A 83 -17.15 -2.93 -7.86
C ARG A 83 -18.64 -2.63 -8.01
#